data_AF-A0A4Q6C418-F1
#
_entry.id   AF-A0A4Q6C418-F1
#
_cell.length_a   1.000
_cell.length_b   1.000
_cell.length_c   1.000
_cell.angle_alpha   90.00
_cell.angle_beta   90.00
_cell.angle_gamma   90.00
#
_symmetry.space_group_name_H-M   'P 1'
#
loop_
_entity.id
_entity.type
_entity.pdbx_description
1 polymer ?
#
loop_
_entity_poly.entity_id
_entity_poly.type
_entity_poly.pdbx_seq_one_letter_code
_entity_poly.pdbx_strand_id
1 'polypeptide(L)'
;MNLEQWFALKVPGVSFSSIDTVLKLSAEGATVPFLARYRKEATGGLDEVQIQNSLDAKEAFDTITSRQKYILEEIERQGKLTDELKAKISTTFQANLLEDLYLPYKVKKKSKATLAKEAGLQELSDWIWEIGHGTRQPEEGQTLEIWAFAFKNEDKGFPDAEKCIQGAT
;
A
#
# COMPACT_ATOMS: atom_id res chain seq x y z
N MET A 1 -21.87 -2.54 -6.11
CA MET A 1 -22.50 -1.76 -5.03
C MET A 1 -22.16 -0.30 -5.28
N ASN A 2 -23.13 0.61 -5.26
CA ASN A 2 -22.86 2.05 -5.28
C ASN A 2 -22.81 2.61 -3.84
N LEU A 3 -22.45 3.89 -3.70
CA LEU A 3 -22.31 4.55 -2.40
C LEU A 3 -23.63 4.59 -1.61
N GLU A 4 -24.75 4.80 -2.30
CA GLU A 4 -26.08 4.83 -1.69
C GLU A 4 -26.47 3.47 -1.08
N GLN A 5 -26.27 2.38 -1.84
CA GLN A 5 -26.51 1.02 -1.37
C GLN A 5 -25.61 0.65 -0.18
N TRP A 6 -24.37 1.13 -0.19
CA TRP A 6 -23.45 0.94 0.94
C TRP A 6 -23.97 1.60 2.21
N PHE A 7 -24.40 2.86 2.13
CA PHE A 7 -24.97 3.56 3.27
C PHE A 7 -26.28 2.94 3.77
N ALA A 8 -27.15 2.49 2.85
CA ALA A 8 -28.37 1.78 3.23
C ALA A 8 -28.07 0.52 4.07
N LEU A 9 -26.94 -0.15 3.82
CA LEU A 9 -26.53 -1.36 4.54
C LEU A 9 -25.78 -1.05 5.85
N LYS A 10 -24.96 0.00 5.89
CA LYS A 10 -24.10 0.33 7.04
C LYS A 10 -24.72 1.28 8.04
N VAL A 11 -25.62 2.17 7.59
CA VAL A 11 -26.28 3.18 8.42
C VAL A 11 -27.79 3.11 8.17
N PRO A 12 -28.45 2.00 8.58
CA PRO A 12 -29.87 1.82 8.33
C PRO A 12 -30.70 2.89 9.06
N GLY A 13 -31.78 3.33 8.40
CA GLY A 13 -32.70 4.33 8.97
C GLY A 13 -32.26 5.78 8.82
N VAL A 14 -31.13 6.04 8.15
CA VAL A 14 -30.67 7.40 7.82
C VAL A 14 -30.80 7.64 6.31
N SER A 15 -31.33 8.81 5.93
CA SER A 15 -31.47 9.16 4.51
C SER A 15 -30.11 9.48 3.87
N PHE A 16 -29.93 9.11 2.60
CA PHE A 16 -28.69 9.43 1.88
C PHE A 16 -28.44 10.94 1.79
N SER A 17 -29.49 11.75 1.64
CA SER A 17 -29.37 13.21 1.62
C SER A 17 -28.85 13.80 2.94
N SER A 18 -29.26 13.21 4.07
CA SER A 18 -28.75 13.59 5.39
C SER A 18 -27.27 13.24 5.53
N ILE A 19 -26.87 12.05 5.07
CA ILE A 19 -25.48 11.58 5.07
C ILE A 19 -24.63 12.49 4.18
N ASP A 20 -25.05 12.75 2.96
CA ASP A 20 -24.35 13.65 2.02
C ASP A 20 -24.13 15.04 2.63
N THR A 21 -25.13 15.57 3.34
CA THR A 21 -24.99 16.85 4.06
C THR A 21 -23.96 16.77 5.20
N VAL A 22 -23.99 15.69 5.99
CA VAL A 22 -22.97 15.43 7.04
C VAL A 22 -21.57 15.37 6.44
N LEU A 23 -21.38 14.63 5.34
CA LEU A 23 -20.08 14.48 4.68
C LEU A 23 -19.55 15.82 4.16
N LYS A 24 -20.41 16.64 3.54
CA LYS A 24 -20.05 17.97 3.04
C LYS A 24 -19.61 18.90 4.16
N LEU A 25 -20.42 19.02 5.22
CA LEU A 25 -20.10 19.89 6.34
C LEU A 25 -18.84 19.42 7.08
N SER A 26 -18.64 18.11 7.20
CA SER A 26 -17.42 17.57 7.81
C SER A 26 -16.17 17.85 6.95
N ALA A 27 -16.28 17.79 5.62
CA ALA A 27 -15.21 18.17 4.71
C ALA A 27 -14.86 19.67 4.80
N GLU A 28 -15.81 20.52 5.19
CA GLU A 28 -15.60 21.94 5.50
C GLU A 28 -14.98 22.18 6.89
N GLY A 29 -14.71 21.12 7.66
CA GLY A 29 -14.08 21.18 8.98
C GLY A 29 -15.06 21.14 10.16
N ALA A 30 -16.35 20.86 9.93
CA ALA A 30 -17.30 20.69 11.02
C ALA A 30 -17.05 19.39 11.80
N THR A 31 -17.00 19.49 13.13
CA THR A 31 -16.83 18.34 14.02
C THR A 31 -18.17 17.67 14.34
N VAL A 32 -18.15 16.40 14.72
CA VAL A 32 -19.37 15.65 15.07
C VAL A 32 -20.20 16.34 16.17
N PRO A 33 -19.61 16.80 17.30
CA PRO A 33 -20.39 17.49 18.33
C PRO A 33 -20.98 18.80 17.83
N PHE A 34 -20.28 19.49 16.92
CA PHE A 34 -20.78 20.72 16.31
C PHE A 34 -21.98 20.44 15.40
N LEU A 35 -21.89 19.40 14.56
CA LEU A 35 -22.98 19.00 13.67
C LEU A 35 -24.23 18.58 14.45
N ALA A 36 -24.06 17.73 15.47
CA ALA A 36 -25.17 17.23 16.30
C ALA A 36 -25.89 18.35 17.08
N ARG A 37 -25.15 19.39 17.51
CA ARG A 37 -25.71 20.51 18.30
C ARG A 37 -26.23 21.67 17.46
N TYR A 38 -25.48 22.10 16.44
CA TYR A 38 -25.73 23.36 15.73
C TYR A 38 -26.21 23.19 14.29
N ARG A 39 -26.14 21.99 13.72
CA ARG A 39 -26.57 21.70 12.34
C ARG A 39 -27.66 20.63 12.26
N LYS A 40 -28.39 20.41 13.36
CA LYS A 40 -29.41 19.37 13.47
C LYS A 40 -30.49 19.47 12.40
N GLU A 41 -30.96 20.67 12.04
CA GLU A 41 -31.95 20.81 10.96
C GLU A 41 -31.36 20.47 9.59
N ALA A 42 -30.12 20.91 9.32
CA ALA A 42 -29.44 20.65 8.05
C ALA A 42 -29.13 19.15 7.85
N THR A 43 -28.78 18.44 8.92
CA THR A 43 -28.52 16.99 8.86
C THR A 43 -29.80 16.15 8.88
N GLY A 44 -30.99 16.75 9.02
CA GLY A 44 -32.26 16.01 9.11
C GLY A 44 -32.49 15.37 10.47
N GLY A 45 -31.92 15.92 11.54
CA GLY A 45 -32.19 15.54 12.91
C GLY A 45 -31.19 14.54 13.52
N LEU A 46 -30.11 14.21 12.80
CA LEU A 46 -29.19 13.14 13.21
C LEU A 46 -28.51 13.43 14.54
N ASP A 47 -28.39 12.37 15.35
CA ASP A 47 -27.60 12.40 16.57
C ASP A 47 -26.11 12.14 16.31
N GLU A 48 -25.29 12.32 17.35
CA GLU A 48 -23.84 12.18 17.31
C GLU A 48 -23.39 10.77 16.86
N VAL A 49 -24.13 9.71 17.26
CA VAL A 49 -23.82 8.34 16.89
C VAL A 49 -24.11 8.11 15.41
N GLN A 50 -25.25 8.59 14.91
CA GLN A 50 -25.62 8.49 13.50
C GLN A 50 -24.66 9.27 12.59
N ILE A 51 -24.23 10.46 13.02
CA ILE A 51 -23.25 11.26 12.31
C ILE A 51 -21.90 10.53 12.26
N GLN A 52 -21.41 10.02 13.40
CA GLN A 52 -20.15 9.27 13.45
C GLN A 52 -20.21 8.03 12.56
N ASN A 53 -21.26 7.21 12.66
CA ASN A 53 -21.45 6.03 11.84
C ASN A 53 -21.46 6.35 10.33
N SER A 54 -21.99 7.51 9.95
CA SER A 54 -22.00 7.98 8.55
C SER A 54 -20.60 8.31 8.04
N LEU A 55 -19.78 8.94 8.87
CA LEU A 55 -18.37 9.25 8.56
C LEU A 55 -17.55 7.96 8.49
N ASP A 56 -17.68 7.07 9.47
CA ASP A 56 -16.98 5.78 9.51
C ASP A 56 -17.35 4.90 8.31
N ALA A 57 -18.63 4.88 7.94
CA ALA A 57 -19.09 4.16 6.76
C ALA A 57 -18.50 4.75 5.46
N LYS A 58 -18.34 6.07 5.36
CA LYS A 58 -17.68 6.70 4.21
C LYS A 58 -16.20 6.34 4.14
N GLU A 59 -15.48 6.42 5.26
CA GLU A 59 -14.07 6.08 5.33
C GLU A 59 -13.83 4.60 4.96
N ALA A 60 -14.67 3.70 5.47
CA ALA A 60 -14.61 2.29 5.13
C ALA A 60 -14.85 2.05 3.63
N PHE A 61 -15.82 2.74 3.03
CA PHE A 61 -16.08 2.67 1.58
C PHE A 61 -14.89 3.14 0.76
N ASP A 62 -14.28 4.27 1.12
CA ASP A 62 -13.14 4.84 0.42
C ASP A 62 -11.91 3.95 0.54
N THR A 63 -11.69 3.37 1.72
CA THR A 63 -10.60 2.42 1.97
C THR A 63 -10.75 1.20 1.07
N ILE A 64 -11.95 0.61 1.02
CA ILE A 64 -12.24 -0.56 0.17
C ILE A 64 -12.07 -0.20 -1.31
N THR A 65 -12.63 0.93 -1.75
CA THR A 65 -12.59 1.35 -3.16
C THR A 65 -11.16 1.67 -3.61
N SER A 66 -10.38 2.33 -2.76
CA SER A 66 -8.96 2.59 -3.00
C SER A 66 -8.17 1.29 -3.09
N ARG A 67 -8.49 0.32 -2.23
CA ARG A 67 -7.86 -1.00 -2.25
C ARG A 67 -8.22 -1.80 -3.50
N GLN A 68 -9.48 -1.79 -3.93
CA GLN A 68 -9.92 -2.40 -5.18
C GLN A 68 -9.15 -1.81 -6.37
N LYS A 69 -9.04 -0.47 -6.44
CA LYS A 69 -8.30 0.22 -7.49
C LYS A 69 -6.83 -0.22 -7.53
N TYR A 70 -6.16 -0.22 -6.37
CA TYR A 70 -4.77 -0.66 -6.27
C TYR A 70 -4.57 -2.10 -6.78
N ILE A 71 -5.45 -3.02 -6.37
CA ILE A 71 -5.39 -4.42 -6.79
C ILE A 71 -5.59 -4.56 -8.30
N LEU A 72 -6.57 -3.84 -8.87
CA LEU A 72 -6.82 -3.85 -10.31
C LEU A 72 -5.61 -3.35 -11.09
N GLU A 73 -5.02 -2.22 -10.68
CA GLU A 73 -3.83 -1.65 -11.33
C GLU A 73 -2.63 -2.60 -11.23
N GLU A 74 -2.42 -3.24 -10.08
CA GLU A 74 -1.31 -4.19 -9.89
C GLU A 74 -1.48 -5.45 -10.76
N ILE A 75 -2.69 -6.00 -10.85
CA ILE A 75 -2.98 -7.18 -11.65
C ILE A 75 -2.94 -6.85 -13.16
N GLU A 76 -3.38 -5.65 -13.54
CA GLU A 76 -3.31 -5.14 -14.91
C GLU A 76 -1.85 -4.96 -15.35
N ARG A 77 -0.99 -4.41 -14.49
CA ARG A 77 0.46 -4.31 -14.76
C ARG A 77 1.13 -5.66 -14.98
N GLN A 78 0.60 -6.73 -14.39
CA GLN A 78 1.07 -8.09 -14.61
C GLN A 78 0.50 -8.73 -15.89
N GLY A 79 -0.43 -8.07 -16.58
CA GLY A 79 -1.11 -8.59 -17.77
C GLY A 79 -2.06 -9.75 -17.48
N LYS A 80 -2.48 -9.92 -16.21
CA LYS A 80 -3.32 -11.05 -15.75
C LYS A 80 -4.76 -10.66 -15.45
N LEU A 81 -5.13 -9.40 -15.71
CA LEU A 81 -6.47 -8.91 -15.40
C LEU A 81 -7.46 -9.42 -16.46
N THR A 82 -8.34 -10.33 -16.06
CA THR A 82 -9.48 -10.77 -16.88
C THR A 82 -10.72 -9.93 -16.57
N ASP A 83 -11.65 -9.82 -17.51
CA ASP A 83 -12.91 -9.11 -17.30
C ASP A 83 -13.73 -9.70 -16.15
N GLU A 84 -13.71 -11.02 -15.99
CA GLU A 84 -14.37 -11.71 -14.88
C GLU A 84 -13.75 -11.33 -13.53
N LEU A 85 -12.41 -11.32 -13.44
CA LEU A 85 -11.69 -10.95 -12.23
C LEU A 85 -11.91 -9.48 -11.88
N LYS A 86 -11.90 -8.60 -12.89
CA LYS A 86 -12.24 -7.18 -12.73
C LYS A 86 -13.64 -7.01 -12.15
N ALA A 87 -14.64 -7.69 -12.71
CA ALA A 87 -16.00 -7.66 -12.19
C ALA A 87 -16.07 -8.16 -10.74
N LYS A 88 -15.40 -9.28 -10.41
CA LYS A 88 -15.34 -9.83 -9.04
C LYS A 88 -14.72 -8.86 -8.04
N ILE A 89 -13.62 -8.20 -8.41
CA ILE A 89 -12.95 -7.23 -7.53
C ILE A 89 -13.84 -5.99 -7.32
N SER A 90 -14.41 -5.44 -8.40
CA SER A 90 -15.27 -4.24 -8.32
C SER A 90 -16.60 -4.46 -7.59
N THR A 91 -17.04 -5.72 -7.45
CA THR A 91 -18.28 -6.06 -6.73
C THR A 91 -18.05 -6.53 -5.29
N THR A 92 -16.80 -6.80 -4.90
CA THR A 92 -16.45 -7.26 -3.55
C THR A 92 -16.22 -6.09 -2.60
N PHE A 93 -17.11 -5.91 -1.62
CA PHE A 93 -17.00 -4.88 -0.56
C PHE A 93 -16.61 -5.44 0.81
N GLN A 94 -15.98 -6.61 0.83
CA GLN A 94 -15.44 -7.22 2.04
C GLN A 94 -13.92 -7.23 1.95
N ALA A 95 -13.24 -6.61 2.92
CA ALA A 95 -11.78 -6.48 2.93
C ALA A 95 -11.09 -7.86 2.86
N ASN A 96 -11.58 -8.84 3.61
CA ASN A 96 -10.99 -10.19 3.65
C ASN A 96 -11.05 -10.87 2.28
N LEU A 97 -12.23 -10.91 1.64
CA LEU A 97 -12.39 -11.50 0.31
C LEU A 97 -11.57 -10.76 -0.74
N LEU A 98 -11.42 -9.45 -0.61
CA LEU A 98 -10.61 -8.65 -1.51
C LEU A 98 -9.12 -9.04 -1.41
N GLU A 99 -8.62 -9.30 -0.20
CA GLU A 99 -7.26 -9.81 0.01
C GLU A 99 -7.10 -11.26 -0.51
N ASP A 100 -8.09 -12.12 -0.32
CA ASP A 100 -8.07 -13.48 -0.86
C ASP A 100 -7.99 -13.49 -2.39
N LEU A 101 -8.72 -12.59 -3.07
CA LEU A 101 -8.66 -12.41 -4.51
C LEU A 101 -7.30 -11.87 -4.99
N TYR A 102 -6.65 -11.04 -4.19
CA TYR A 102 -5.35 -10.46 -4.52
C TYR A 102 -4.17 -11.41 -4.24
N LEU A 103 -4.31 -12.31 -3.26
CA LEU A 103 -3.25 -13.18 -2.78
C LEU A 103 -2.46 -13.91 -3.89
N PRO A 104 -3.08 -14.47 -4.95
CA PRO A 104 -2.35 -15.16 -6.03
C PRO A 104 -1.49 -14.24 -6.89
N TYR A 105 -1.80 -12.95 -6.91
CA TYR A 105 -1.15 -11.93 -7.74
C TYR A 105 -0.18 -11.07 -6.95
N LYS A 106 -0.16 -11.19 -5.63
CA LYS A 106 0.71 -10.40 -4.76
C LYS A 106 2.17 -10.71 -5.09
N VAL A 107 2.84 -9.75 -5.73
CA VAL A 107 4.27 -9.84 -6.02
C VAL A 107 5.03 -9.88 -4.70
N LYS A 108 5.78 -10.97 -4.47
CA LYS A 108 6.74 -11.01 -3.36
C LYS A 108 7.81 -9.98 -3.68
N LYS A 109 7.84 -8.86 -2.95
CA LYS A 109 8.95 -7.92 -3.02
C LYS A 109 10.22 -8.70 -2.71
N LYS A 110 11.12 -8.81 -3.70
CA LYS A 110 12.45 -9.36 -3.46
C LYS A 110 13.11 -8.49 -2.40
N SER A 111 13.70 -9.11 -1.38
CA SER A 111 14.42 -8.35 -0.36
C SER A 111 15.66 -7.69 -1.00
N LYS A 112 16.18 -6.63 -0.39
CA LYS A 112 17.44 -6.01 -0.84
C LYS A 112 18.56 -7.05 -0.93
N ALA A 113 18.63 -7.98 0.02
CA ALA A 113 19.58 -9.09 0.01
C ALA A 113 19.38 -10.05 -1.18
N THR A 114 18.13 -10.36 -1.55
CA THR A 114 17.86 -11.19 -2.74
C THR A 114 18.25 -10.46 -4.02
N LEU A 115 17.97 -9.17 -4.13
CA LEU A 115 18.38 -8.35 -5.28
C LEU A 115 19.90 -8.24 -5.38
N ALA A 116 20.59 -8.06 -4.26
CA ALA A 116 22.06 -8.01 -4.21
C ALA A 116 22.69 -9.36 -4.63
N LYS A 117 22.14 -10.48 -4.15
CA LYS A 117 22.55 -11.82 -4.59
C LYS A 117 22.33 -12.03 -6.09
N GLU A 118 21.16 -11.66 -6.61
CA GLU A 118 20.87 -11.71 -8.05
C GLU A 118 21.79 -10.80 -8.86
N ALA A 119 22.28 -9.69 -8.27
CA ALA A 119 23.27 -8.80 -8.87
C ALA A 119 24.72 -9.31 -8.81
N GLY A 120 24.97 -10.46 -8.19
CA GLY A 120 26.32 -11.02 -8.06
C GLY A 120 27.11 -10.44 -6.89
N LEU A 121 26.50 -9.64 -6.01
CA LEU A 121 27.17 -9.03 -4.85
C LEU A 121 27.44 -10.02 -3.71
N GLN A 122 27.12 -11.30 -3.89
CA GLN A 122 27.38 -12.33 -2.90
C GLN A 122 28.89 -12.46 -2.64
N GLU A 123 29.71 -12.47 -3.69
CA GLU A 123 31.17 -12.59 -3.55
C GLU A 123 31.78 -11.37 -2.85
N LEU A 124 31.23 -10.17 -3.08
CA LEU A 124 31.62 -8.96 -2.36
C LEU A 124 31.23 -9.04 -0.88
N SER A 125 30.03 -9.53 -0.57
CA SER A 125 29.53 -9.71 0.80
C SER A 125 30.40 -10.70 1.58
N ASP A 126 30.70 -11.85 0.98
CA ASP A 126 31.56 -12.87 1.57
C ASP A 126 32.98 -12.33 1.78
N TRP A 127 33.52 -11.58 0.81
CA TRP A 127 34.83 -10.93 0.97
C TRP A 127 34.84 -9.92 2.12
N ILE A 128 33.83 -9.04 2.23
CA ILE A 128 33.73 -8.07 3.35
C ILE A 128 33.67 -8.80 4.68
N TRP A 129 32.90 -9.89 4.74
CA TRP A 129 32.77 -10.70 5.95
C TRP A 129 34.11 -11.36 6.32
N GLU A 130 34.81 -11.97 5.37
CA GLU A 130 36.10 -12.63 5.57
C GLU A 130 37.20 -11.65 6.02
N ILE A 131 37.28 -10.47 5.39
CA ILE A 131 38.22 -9.41 5.80
C ILE A 131 37.89 -8.92 7.21
N GLY A 132 36.62 -8.68 7.51
CA GLY A 132 36.17 -8.20 8.82
C GLY A 132 36.43 -9.20 9.97
N HIS A 133 36.39 -10.50 9.68
CA HIS A 133 36.68 -11.57 10.64
C HIS A 133 38.15 -12.02 10.63
N GLY A 134 38.99 -11.42 9.77
CA GLY A 134 40.42 -11.73 9.68
C GLY A 134 40.74 -13.11 9.10
N THR A 135 39.78 -13.77 8.44
CA THR A 135 39.99 -15.06 7.77
C THR A 135 40.68 -14.90 6.42
N ARG A 136 40.59 -13.70 5.82
CA ARG A 136 41.27 -13.30 4.59
C ARG A 136 41.94 -11.95 4.79
N GLN A 137 43.05 -11.71 4.09
CA GLN A 137 43.68 -10.39 4.01
C GLN A 137 43.48 -9.82 2.60
N PRO A 138 43.29 -8.50 2.45
CA PRO A 138 43.19 -7.88 1.15
C PRO A 138 44.52 -8.00 0.41
N GLU A 139 44.48 -8.23 -0.90
CA GLU A 139 45.69 -8.22 -1.72
C GLU A 139 46.28 -6.80 -1.81
N GLU A 140 47.57 -6.69 -2.16
CA GLU A 140 48.27 -5.41 -2.18
C GLU A 140 47.62 -4.43 -3.18
N GLY A 141 47.07 -3.32 -2.68
CA GLY A 141 46.33 -2.33 -3.48
C GLY A 141 44.83 -2.60 -3.65
N GLN A 142 44.30 -3.72 -3.13
CA GLN A 142 42.88 -4.05 -3.19
C GLN A 142 42.11 -3.39 -2.03
N THR A 143 41.53 -2.21 -2.28
CA THR A 143 40.64 -1.55 -1.33
C THR A 143 39.19 -2.02 -1.51
N LEU A 144 38.36 -1.84 -0.47
CA LEU A 144 36.92 -2.14 -0.51
C LEU A 144 36.22 -1.48 -1.71
N GLU A 145 36.53 -0.22 -1.98
CA GLU A 145 35.92 0.55 -3.06
C GLU A 145 36.35 0.04 -4.45
N ILE A 146 37.62 -0.32 -4.62
CA ILE A 146 38.15 -0.88 -5.88
C ILE A 146 37.51 -2.25 -6.15
N TRP A 147 37.39 -3.09 -5.12
CA TRP A 147 36.77 -4.40 -5.26
C TRP A 147 35.27 -4.29 -5.53
N ALA A 148 34.55 -3.40 -4.82
CA ALA A 148 33.13 -3.16 -5.05
C ALA A 148 32.84 -2.62 -6.47
N PHE A 149 33.76 -1.83 -7.06
CA PHE A 149 33.61 -1.33 -8.43
C PHE A 149 33.56 -2.45 -9.48
N ALA A 150 34.19 -3.60 -9.20
CA ALA A 150 34.15 -4.77 -10.09
C ALA A 150 32.75 -5.40 -10.19
N PHE A 151 31.87 -5.15 -9.21
CA PHE A 151 30.52 -5.68 -9.15
C PHE A 151 29.43 -4.69 -9.60
N LYS A 152 29.81 -3.55 -10.18
CA LYS A 152 28.85 -2.57 -10.67
C LYS A 152 27.89 -3.19 -11.69
N ASN A 153 26.61 -2.94 -11.51
CA ASN A 153 25.55 -3.43 -12.40
C ASN A 153 24.41 -2.41 -12.46
N GLU A 154 24.47 -1.52 -13.46
CA GLU A 154 23.44 -0.50 -13.71
C GLU A 154 22.06 -1.13 -13.95
N ASP A 155 21.99 -2.20 -14.74
CA ASP A 155 20.73 -2.89 -15.07
C ASP A 155 20.03 -3.48 -13.84
N LYS A 156 20.78 -3.80 -12.78
CA LYS A 156 20.26 -4.35 -11.51
C LYS A 156 20.20 -3.33 -10.37
N GLY A 157 20.39 -2.04 -10.66
CA GLY A 157 20.24 -0.95 -9.69
C GLY A 157 21.46 -0.71 -8.80
N PHE A 158 22.64 -1.16 -9.21
CA PHE A 158 23.92 -0.98 -8.52
C PHE A 158 24.93 -0.24 -9.41
N PRO A 159 24.71 1.05 -9.71
CA PRO A 159 25.53 1.80 -10.68
C PRO A 159 26.94 2.14 -10.16
N ASP A 160 27.12 2.18 -8.85
CA ASP A 160 28.33 2.68 -8.20
C ASP A 160 28.81 1.75 -7.07
N ALA A 161 30.08 1.94 -6.67
CA ALA A 161 30.71 1.15 -5.62
C ALA A 161 30.00 1.31 -4.27
N GLU A 162 29.48 2.49 -3.95
CA GLU A 162 28.78 2.75 -2.68
C GLU A 162 27.49 1.93 -2.60
N LYS A 163 26.70 1.88 -3.68
CA LYS A 163 25.51 1.04 -3.79
C LYS A 163 25.84 -0.44 -3.73
N CYS A 164 26.94 -0.87 -4.33
CA CYS A 164 27.42 -2.25 -4.25
C CYS A 164 27.77 -2.63 -2.80
N ILE A 165 28.49 -1.76 -2.09
CA ILE A 165 28.83 -1.95 -0.67
C ILE A 165 27.56 -2.01 0.18
N GLN A 166 26.64 -1.05 0.02
CA GLN A 166 25.35 -1.03 0.74
C GLN A 166 24.47 -2.26 0.47
N GLY A 167 24.60 -2.87 -0.71
CA GLY A 167 23.90 -4.09 -1.07
C GLY A 167 24.55 -5.37 -0.52
N ALA A 168 25.87 -5.32 -0.30
CA ALA A 168 26.68 -6.44 0.18
C ALA A 168 26.82 -6.49 1.71
N THR A 169 26.56 -5.39 2.42
CA THR A 169 26.48 -5.30 3.89
C THR A 169 25.08 -5.57 4.42
#